data_AF-A0AAU3WDW6-F1
#
_entry.id   AF-A0AAU3WDW6-F1
#
_cell.length_a   1.000
_cell.length_b   1.000
_cell.length_c   1.000
_cell.angle_alpha   90.00
_cell.angle_beta   90.00
_cell.angle_gamma   90.00
#
_symmetry.space_group_name_H-M   'P 1'
#
loop_
_entity.id
_entity.type
_entity.pdbx_description
1 polymer ?
#
loop_
_entity_poly.entity_id
_entity_poly.type
_entity_poly.pdbx_seq_one_letter_code
_entity_poly.pdbx_strand_id
1 'polypeptide(L)' 'MYGRCCGRTDPGARAVIATAFACLDAASMTWVDNDGKGDIMDLYDECLAAVCG' A
#
# COMPACT_ATOMS: atom_id res chain seq x y z
N MET A 1 -8.02 26.17 8.08
CA MET A 1 -8.77 25.18 7.27
C MET A 1 -8.43 25.41 5.81
N TYR A 2 -7.52 24.63 5.24
CA TYR A 2 -7.14 24.78 3.83
C TYR A 2 -8.16 24.05 2.96
N GLY A 3 -8.87 24.81 2.13
CA GLY A 3 -9.79 24.28 1.13
C GLY A 3 -9.04 23.53 0.04
N ARG A 4 -9.53 22.33 -0.30
CA ARG A 4 -9.10 21.59 -1.49
C ARG A 4 -9.98 22.01 -2.65
N CYS A 5 -9.41 22.75 -3.60
CA CYS A 5 -10.04 23.00 -4.89
C CYS A 5 -10.26 21.68 -5.62
N CYS A 6 -11.53 21.33 -5.84
CA CYS A 6 -11.98 20.26 -6.72
C CYS A 6 -11.41 20.53 -8.14
N GLY A 7 -10.59 19.62 -8.68
CA GLY A 7 -10.23 19.68 -10.11
C GLY A 7 -8.80 19.28 -10.50
N ARG A 8 -7.88 19.04 -9.57
CA ARG A 8 -6.56 18.47 -9.89
C ARG A 8 -6.36 17.26 -9.02
N THR A 9 -6.11 16.09 -9.61
CA THR A 9 -5.92 14.85 -8.86
C THR A 9 -4.87 15.10 -7.79
N ASP A 10 -5.27 15.01 -6.53
CA ASP A 10 -4.41 15.32 -5.41
C ASP A 10 -3.16 14.42 -5.52
N PRO A 11 -1.96 14.98 -5.74
CA PRO A 11 -0.76 14.19 -5.93
C PRO A 11 -0.46 13.31 -4.70
N GLY A 12 -0.87 13.75 -3.51
CA GLY A 12 -0.80 12.97 -2.28
C GLY A 12 -1.71 11.74 -2.32
N ALA A 13 -2.97 11.90 -2.71
CA ALA A 13 -3.90 10.77 -2.87
C ALA A 13 -3.39 9.75 -3.89
N ARG A 14 -2.81 10.21 -5.01
CA ARG A 14 -2.16 9.31 -5.98
C ARG A 14 -0.95 8.58 -5.39
N ALA A 15 -0.10 9.28 -4.64
CA ALA A 15 1.05 8.68 -3.99
C ALA A 15 0.62 7.61 -2.98
N VAL A 16 -0.40 7.88 -2.16
CA VAL A 16 -0.94 6.92 -1.18
C VAL A 16 -1.46 5.65 -1.87
N ILE A 17 -2.24 5.80 -2.94
CA ILE A 17 -2.77 4.65 -3.69
C ILE A 17 -1.62 3.85 -4.34
N ALA A 18 -0.64 4.52 -4.94
CA ALA A 18 0.51 3.86 -5.55
C ALA A 18 1.32 3.07 -4.50
N THR A 19 1.54 3.65 -3.32
CA THR A 19 2.21 2.97 -2.20
C THR A 19 1.43 1.75 -1.73
N ALA A 20 0.10 1.86 -1.59
CA ALA A 20 -0.74 0.72 -1.21
C ALA A 20 -0.62 -0.45 -2.22
N PHE A 21 -0.64 -0.17 -3.52
CA PHE A 21 -0.44 -1.20 -4.54
C PHE A 21 0.96 -1.80 -4.50
N ALA A 22 2.01 -1.00 -4.28
CA ALA A 22 3.37 -1.51 -4.13
C ALA A 22 3.52 -2.42 -2.90
N CYS A 23 2.86 -2.08 -1.78
CA CYS A 23 2.87 -2.92 -0.58
C CYS A 23 2.13 -4.25 -0.83
N LEU A 24 0.99 -4.20 -1.53
CA LEU A 24 0.24 -5.41 -1.89
C LEU A 24 1.02 -6.33 -2.84
N ASP A 25 1.72 -5.75 -3.82
CA ASP A 25 2.59 -6.50 -4.74
C ASP A 25 3.73 -7.20 -3.98
N ALA A 26 4.40 -6.50 -3.08
CA ALA A 26 5.47 -7.06 -2.24
C ALA A 26 4.95 -8.18 -1.30
N ALA A 27 3.80 -7.97 -0.67
CA ALA A 27 3.15 -8.98 0.17
C ALA A 27 2.75 -10.22 -0.66
N SER A 28 2.24 -10.01 -1.87
CA SER A 28 1.86 -11.10 -2.78
C SER A 28 3.07 -11.92 -3.22
N MET A 29 4.18 -11.26 -3.58
CA MET A 29 5.44 -11.96 -3.92
C MET A 29 5.94 -12.79 -2.74
N THR A 30 5.94 -12.20 -1.54
CA THR A 30 6.35 -12.89 -0.30
C THR A 30 5.45 -14.09 -0.01
N TRP A 31 4.13 -13.96 -0.21
CA TRP A 31 3.18 -15.05 -0.01
C TRP A 31 3.39 -16.20 -1.01
N VAL A 32 3.66 -15.87 -2.28
CA VAL A 32 3.99 -16.87 -3.31
C VAL A 32 5.30 -17.59 -2.98
N ASP A 33 6.34 -16.87 -2.57
CA ASP A 33 7.63 -17.44 -2.17
C ASP A 33 7.51 -18.36 -0.93
N ASN A 34 6.50 -18.12 -0.09
CA ASN A 34 6.17 -18.97 1.06
C ASN A 34 5.17 -20.11 0.73
N ASP A 35 5.02 -20.48 -0.55
CA ASP A 35 4.15 -21.58 -1.00
C ASP A 35 2.66 -21.32 -0.69
N GLY A 36 2.27 -20.04 -0.66
CA GLY A 36 0.91 -19.60 -0.31
C GLY A 36 0.56 -19.81 1.17
N LYS A 37 1.55 -19.97 2.04
CA LYS A 37 1.36 -20.12 3.48
C LYS A 37 1.41 -18.77 4.20
N GLY A 38 0.59 -18.66 5.24
CA GLY A 38 0.39 -17.41 5.98
C GLY A 38 -0.79 -16.60 5.44
N ASP A 39 -1.14 -15.53 6.15
CA ASP A 39 -2.16 -14.58 5.73
C ASP A 39 -1.51 -13.45 4.93
N ILE A 40 -1.98 -13.24 3.69
CA ILE A 40 -1.53 -12.17 2.82
C ILE A 40 -1.84 -10.78 3.41
N MET A 41 -2.89 -10.67 4.22
CA MET A 41 -3.26 -9.41 4.87
C MET A 41 -2.28 -9.05 6.00
N ASP A 42 -1.77 -10.04 6.73
CA ASP A 42 -0.72 -9.82 7.74
C ASP A 42 0.58 -9.33 7.08
N LEU A 43 0.96 -9.95 5.95
CA LEU A 43 2.14 -9.53 5.16
C LEU A 43 1.96 -8.12 4.55
N TYR A 44 0.75 -7.80 4.12
CA TYR A 44 0.40 -6.46 3.61
C TYR A 44 0.49 -5.39 4.69
N ASP A 45 -0.04 -5.66 5.89
CA ASP A 45 0.02 -4.75 7.02
C ASP A 45 1.47 -4.53 7.49
N GLU A 46 2.30 -5.57 7.49
CA GLU A 46 3.75 -5.46 7.75
C GLU A 46 4.44 -4.55 6.74
N CYS A 47 4.16 -4.73 5.44
CA CYS A 47 4.70 -3.88 4.37
C CYS A 47 4.26 -2.41 4.52
N LEU A 48 2.98 -2.17 4.87
CA LEU A 48 2.47 -0.83 5.10
C LEU A 48 3.13 -0.17 6.32
N ALA A 49 3.28 -0.90 7.42
CA ALA A 49 3.91 -0.41 8.64
C ALA A 49 5.37 0.00 8.39
N ALA A 50 6.10 -0.73 7.53
CA ALA A 50 7.47 -0.40 7.17
C ALA A 50 7.60 0.91 6.37
N VAL A 51 6.58 1.28 5.59
CA VAL A 51 6.63 2.43 4.67
C VAL A 51 5.98 3.69 5.25
N CYS A 52 4.92 3.53 6.04
CA CYS A 52 4.07 4.62 6.53
C CYS A 52 4.28 5.01 8.00
N GLY A 53 5.35 4.51 8.63
CA GLY A 53 5.68 4.74 10.05
C GLY A 53 5.58 6.19 10.53
#